data_AF-A0A6V7V1W6-F1
#
_entry.id   AF-A0A6V7V1W6-F1
#
_cell.length_a   1.000
_cell.length_b   1.000
_cell.length_c   1.000
_cell.angle_alpha   90.00
_cell.angle_beta   90.00
_cell.angle_gamma   90.00
#
_symmetry.space_group_name_H-M   'P 1'
#
loop_
_entity.id
_entity.type
_entity.pdbx_description
1 polymer ?
#
loop_
_entity_poly.entity_id
_entity_poly.type
_entity_poly.pdbx_seq_one_letter_code
_entity_poly.pdbx_strand_id
1 'polypeptide(L)'
;MDDYERYFVTHCRACKKAINAVNEFGKIVRIVVEDREYHIQCYCCEGCGMQLSNEPQNKCYPIGEHLLCRRCHTLWRRMGALETDAAVSDL
;
A
#
# COMPACT_ATOMS: atom_id res chain seq x y z
N MET A 1 -2.16 26.21 -20.18
CA MET A 1 -1.96 26.61 -18.76
C MET A 1 -2.16 25.32 -17.99
N ASP A 2 -1.10 24.55 -17.78
CA ASP A 2 -1.20 23.12 -17.47
C ASP A 2 -0.32 22.74 -16.28
N ASP A 3 -0.44 23.50 -15.19
CA ASP A 3 0.30 23.20 -13.95
C ASP A 3 -0.58 23.28 -12.70
N TYR A 4 -1.81 23.80 -12.79
CA TYR A 4 -2.68 23.97 -11.61
C TYR A 4 -3.26 22.64 -11.08
N GLU A 5 -3.32 21.60 -11.91
CA GLU A 5 -3.80 20.26 -11.52
C GLU A 5 -2.70 19.38 -10.90
N ARG A 6 -1.43 19.82 -10.90
CA ARG A 6 -0.33 19.08 -10.26
C ARG A 6 -0.30 19.23 -8.75
N TYR A 7 -1.09 20.14 -8.18
CA TYR A 7 -0.91 20.56 -6.78
C TYR A 7 -1.60 19.67 -5.74
N PHE A 8 -2.44 18.71 -6.15
CA PHE A 8 -3.17 17.83 -5.22
C PHE A 8 -3.06 16.34 -5.56
N VAL A 9 -2.01 15.96 -6.29
CA VAL A 9 -1.81 14.56 -6.67
C VAL A 9 -1.26 13.79 -5.48
N THR A 10 -2.09 12.94 -4.88
CA THR A 10 -1.65 12.00 -3.85
C THR A 10 -0.84 10.86 -4.48
N HIS A 11 0.12 10.32 -3.74
CA HIS A 11 1.05 9.30 -4.24
C HIS A 11 0.78 7.95 -3.57
N CYS A 12 0.78 6.88 -4.36
CA CYS A 12 0.62 5.52 -3.86
C CYS A 12 1.82 5.15 -2.99
N ARG A 13 1.58 4.76 -1.73
CA ARG A 13 2.67 4.41 -0.80
C ARG A 13 3.48 3.22 -1.30
N ALA A 14 2.86 2.26 -1.98
CA ALA A 14 3.50 1.05 -2.48
C ALA A 14 4.38 1.29 -3.72
N CYS A 15 3.85 1.92 -4.77
CA CYS A 15 4.59 2.10 -6.03
C CYS A 15 5.21 3.49 -6.22
N LYS A 16 4.96 4.42 -5.28
CA LYS A 16 5.41 5.84 -5.29
C LYS A 16 4.92 6.68 -6.48
N LYS A 17 4.06 6.13 -7.34
CA LYS A 17 3.47 6.86 -8.47
C LYS A 17 2.21 7.61 -8.03
N ALA A 18 1.93 8.70 -8.73
CA ALA A 18 0.68 9.46 -8.62
C ALA A 18 -0.56 8.55 -8.69
N ILE A 19 -1.53 8.76 -7.80
CA ILE A 19 -2.87 8.18 -7.87
C ILE A 19 -3.76 9.12 -8.68
N ASN A 20 -3.45 9.25 -9.97
CA ASN A 20 -4.23 10.08 -10.89
C ASN A 20 -4.94 9.17 -11.90
N ALA A 21 -5.98 8.48 -11.42
CA ALA A 21 -6.88 7.72 -12.26
C ALA A 21 -8.25 8.37 -12.17
N VAL A 22 -8.44 9.41 -12.97
CA VAL A 22 -9.76 10.03 -13.16
C VAL A 22 -10.60 9.01 -13.91
N ASN A 23 -11.65 8.50 -13.28
CA ASN A 23 -12.58 7.60 -13.95
C ASN A 23 -13.45 8.36 -14.98
N GLU A 24 -14.30 7.64 -15.72
CA GLU A 24 -15.24 8.21 -16.70
C GLU A 24 -16.19 9.29 -16.12
N PHE A 25 -16.25 9.43 -14.79
CA PHE A 25 -17.06 10.40 -14.05
C PHE A 25 -16.25 11.53 -13.42
N GLY A 26 -14.96 11.67 -13.74
CA GLY A 26 -14.14 12.74 -13.16
C GLY A 26 -13.68 12.48 -11.72
N LYS A 27 -13.82 11.26 -11.19
CA LYS A 27 -13.52 10.94 -9.78
C LYS A 27 -12.27 10.07 -9.65
N ILE A 28 -11.45 10.38 -8.65
CA ILE A 28 -10.26 9.59 -8.28
C ILE A 28 -10.69 8.46 -7.34
N VAL A 29 -10.46 7.21 -7.75
CA VAL A 29 -10.71 6.03 -6.92
C VAL A 29 -9.39 5.51 -6.34
N ARG A 30 -9.36 5.34 -5.02
CA ARG A 30 -8.17 4.92 -4.28
C ARG A 30 -8.53 4.19 -3.00
N ILE A 31 -7.59 3.44 -2.46
CA ILE A 31 -7.72 2.79 -1.15
C ILE A 31 -7.00 3.65 -0.12
N VAL A 32 -7.64 3.90 1.02
CA VAL A 32 -7.06 4.65 2.15
C VAL A 32 -6.98 3.73 3.36
N VAL A 33 -5.77 3.57 3.92
CA VAL A 33 -5.51 2.78 5.12
C VAL A 33 -4.56 3.54 6.02
N GLU A 34 -5.00 3.86 7.25
CA GLU A 34 -4.20 4.60 8.24
C GLU A 34 -3.49 5.82 7.64
N ASP A 35 -4.25 6.70 6.98
CA ASP A 35 -3.76 7.91 6.30
C ASP A 35 -2.86 7.67 5.07
N ARG A 36 -2.61 6.42 4.70
CA ARG A 36 -1.82 6.06 3.51
C ARG A 36 -2.74 5.70 2.35
N GLU A 37 -2.40 6.19 1.17
CA GLU A 37 -3.17 5.95 -0.05
C GLU A 37 -2.49 4.95 -0.99
N TYR A 38 -3.30 4.13 -1.66
CA TYR A 38 -2.85 3.09 -2.57
C TYR A 38 -3.71 3.03 -3.82
N HIS A 39 -3.11 2.68 -4.95
CA HIS A 39 -3.89 2.17 -6.08
C HIS A 39 -4.60 0.89 -5.67
N ILE A 40 -5.76 0.62 -6.28
CA ILE A 40 -6.49 -0.63 -6.07
C ILE A 40 -5.57 -1.83 -6.30
N GLN A 41 -4.83 -1.84 -7.41
CA GLN A 41 -3.89 -2.92 -7.76
C GLN A 41 -2.66 -3.02 -6.86
N CYS A 42 -2.32 -1.93 -6.14
CA CYS A 42 -1.17 -1.90 -5.24
C CYS A 42 -1.56 -2.25 -3.79
N TYR A 43 -2.86 -2.38 -3.50
CA TYR A 43 -3.35 -2.74 -2.19
C TYR A 43 -3.29 -4.26 -1.98
N CYS A 44 -2.08 -4.79 -1.89
CA CYS A 44 -1.79 -6.22 -1.81
C CYS A 44 -0.96 -6.55 -0.57
N CYS A 45 -1.06 -7.79 -0.09
CA CYS A 45 -0.27 -8.29 1.02
C CYS A 45 1.22 -8.37 0.62
N GLU A 46 2.10 -7.67 1.32
CA GLU A 46 3.54 -7.70 1.05
C GLU A 46 4.17 -9.06 1.30
N GLY A 47 3.61 -9.86 2.22
CA GLY A 47 4.14 -11.18 2.54
C GLY A 47 3.75 -12.29 1.55
N CYS A 48 2.65 -12.15 0.80
CA CYS A 48 2.18 -13.22 -0.10
C CYS A 48 1.58 -12.77 -1.43
N GLY A 49 1.56 -11.46 -1.71
CA GLY A 49 1.06 -10.86 -2.95
C GLY A 49 -0.46 -10.87 -3.14
N MET A 50 -1.23 -11.39 -2.17
CA MET A 50 -2.70 -11.47 -2.31
C MET A 50 -3.35 -10.09 -2.28
N GLN A 51 -4.30 -9.84 -3.19
CA GLN A 51 -5.11 -8.63 -3.21
C GLN A 51 -5.92 -8.51 -1.91
N LEU A 52 -5.76 -7.38 -1.22
CA LEU A 52 -6.49 -7.08 0.00
C LEU A 52 -7.79 -6.34 -0.32
N SER A 53 -8.78 -6.47 0.56
CA SER A 53 -10.07 -5.78 0.44
C SER A 53 -10.71 -5.61 1.82
N ASN A 54 -11.94 -5.08 1.87
CA ASN A 54 -12.73 -5.02 3.10
C ASN A 54 -13.43 -6.35 3.42
N GLU A 55 -13.32 -7.36 2.55
CA GLU A 55 -13.95 -8.66 2.77
C GLU A 55 -13.24 -9.43 3.89
N PRO A 56 -13.96 -10.19 4.74
CA PRO A 56 -13.37 -10.92 5.87
C PRO A 56 -12.20 -11.84 5.48
N GLN A 57 -12.26 -12.44 4.28
CA GLN A 57 -11.25 -13.37 3.76
C GLN A 57 -9.95 -12.66 3.35
N ASN A 58 -10.07 -11.45 2.80
CA ASN A 58 -8.96 -10.66 2.23
C ASN A 58 -8.69 -9.38 3.03
N LYS A 59 -9.15 -9.33 4.29
CA LYS A 59 -8.98 -8.19 5.16
C LYS A 59 -7.50 -7.87 5.40
N CYS A 60 -7.17 -6.59 5.36
CA CYS A 60 -5.84 -6.07 5.71
C CYS A 60 -5.65 -5.96 7.22
N TYR A 61 -4.44 -6.28 7.68
CA TYR A 61 -3.95 -6.17 9.04
C TYR A 61 -2.59 -5.46 8.99
N PRO A 62 -2.56 -4.11 9.06
CA PRO A 62 -1.33 -3.36 8.94
C PRO A 62 -0.39 -3.60 10.13
N ILE A 63 0.93 -3.67 9.88
CA ILE A 63 1.98 -3.63 10.90
C ILE A 63 2.94 -2.51 10.54
N GLY A 64 2.87 -1.39 11.25
CA GLY A 64 3.60 -0.18 10.87
C GLY A 64 3.22 0.23 9.45
N GLU A 65 4.20 0.24 8.55
CA GLU A 65 3.97 0.60 7.15
C GLU A 65 3.50 -0.55 6.25
N HIS A 66 3.53 -1.78 6.76
CA HIS A 66 3.33 -2.97 5.93
C HIS A 66 1.87 -3.40 5.84
N LEU A 67 1.41 -3.67 4.62
CA LEU A 67 0.10 -4.23 4.34
C LEU A 67 0.15 -5.75 4.36
N LEU A 68 -0.55 -6.38 5.32
CA LEU A 68 -0.51 -7.84 5.48
C LEU A 68 -1.92 -8.44 5.52
N CYS A 69 -2.05 -9.68 5.04
CA CYS A 69 -3.23 -10.50 5.29
C CYS A 69 -3.16 -11.13 6.70
N ARG A 70 -4.26 -11.67 7.21
CA ARG A 70 -4.34 -12.28 8.55
C ARG A 70 -3.21 -13.30 8.82
N ARG A 71 -2.91 -14.14 7.82
CA ARG A 71 -1.86 -15.17 7.91
C ARG A 71 -0.48 -14.54 8.02
N CYS A 72 -0.12 -13.64 7.09
CA CYS A 72 1.17 -12.97 7.08
C CYS A 72 1.37 -12.09 8.33
N HIS A 73 0.35 -11.35 8.76
CA HIS A 73 0.37 -10.59 10.01
C HIS A 73 0.71 -11.47 11.22
N THR A 74 0.09 -12.66 11.33
CA THR A 74 0.36 -13.58 12.44
C THR A 74 1.78 -14.14 12.39
N LEU A 75 2.28 -14.46 11.19
CA LEU A 75 3.65 -14.94 11.00
C LEU A 75 4.67 -13.86 11.35
N TRP A 76 4.47 -12.64 10.88
CA TRP A 76 5.38 -11.51 11.12
C TRP A 76 5.42 -11.13 12.60
N ARG A 77 4.26 -11.11 13.29
CA ARG A 77 4.23 -10.90 14.75
C ARG A 77 5.02 -11.94 15.53
N ARG A 78 5.06 -13.19 15.05
CA ARG A 78 5.75 -14.29 15.74
C ARG A 78 7.27 -14.26 15.50
N MET A 79 7.68 -13.87 14.31
CA MET A 79 9.11 -13.86 13.95
C MET A 79 9.84 -12.61 14.43
N GLY A 80 9.11 -11.54 14.81
CA GLY A 80 9.70 -10.21 14.93
C GLY A 80 10.01 -9.72 13.53
N ALA A 81 9.36 -8.65 13.07
CA ALA A 81 9.48 -8.13 11.71
C ALA A 81 10.93 -8.27 11.21
N LEU A 82 11.16 -9.11 10.20
CA LEU A 82 12.49 -9.24 9.61
C LEU A 82 12.79 -7.88 9.03
N GLU A 83 13.63 -7.09 9.71
CA GLU A 83 14.16 -5.84 9.20
C GLU A 83 14.94 -6.21 7.93
N THR A 84 14.30 -6.11 6.76
CA THR A 84 15.00 -6.27 5.48
C THR A 84 15.74 -4.99 5.11
N ASP A 85 16.32 -4.30 6.11
CA ASP A 85 17.28 -3.21 5.91
C ASP A 85 18.73 -3.73 6.05
N ALA A 86 18.97 -5.00 5.69
CA ALA A 86 20.33 -5.47 5.40
C ALA A 86 20.73 -5.10 3.95
N ALA A 87 20.66 -3.82 3.64
CA ALA A 87 21.42 -3.17 2.58
C ALA A 87 22.24 -2.12 3.35
N VAL A 88 23.56 -2.01 3.31
CA VAL A 88 24.62 -2.43 2.39
C VAL A 88 25.94 -2.04 3.10
N SER A 89 27.01 -2.79 2.84
CA SER A 89 28.42 -2.40 2.98
C SER A 89 28.94 -1.92 4.34
N ASP A 90 29.78 -2.74 4.96
CA ASP A 90 31.12 -2.24 5.32
C ASP A 90 32.16 -3.32 4.96
N LEU A 91 33.16 -2.86 4.21
CA LEU A 91 34.32 -3.61 3.73
C LEU A 91 35.29 -3.90 4.87
#